data_AF-X1ABM3-F1
#
_entry.id   AF-X1ABM3-F1
#
_cell.length_a   1.000
_cell.length_b   1.000
_cell.length_c   1.000
_cell.angle_alpha   90.00
_cell.angle_beta   90.00
_cell.angle_gamma   90.00
#
_symmetry.space_group_name_H-M   'P 1'
#
loop_
_entity.id
_entity.type
_entity.pdbx_description
1 polymer ?
#
loop_
_entity_poly.entity_id
_entity_poly.type
_entity_poly.pdbx_seq_one_letter_code
_entity_poly.pdbx_strand_id
1 'polypeptide(L)'
;MVVLSGCLKGEIPSLLQKGRFDEARQVCLFYQDLYKDDFYLEVQDTGLEEQKEVNQALVQLSRELSIPLVATNDVHYLYRKDARTQDVLLCIQTGKTLKDTDRLKFASSEFYFRSPEEMGKVFSDLPEAISNSRAIS
;
A
#
# COMPACT_ATOMS: atom_id res chain seq x y z
N MET A 1 5.83 -18.90 -2.30
CA MET A 1 6.46 -17.58 -2.05
C MET A 1 5.33 -16.59 -2.17
N VAL A 2 4.99 -15.89 -1.10
CA VAL A 2 3.84 -14.96 -1.09
C VAL A 2 4.21 -13.64 -1.75
N VAL A 3 3.33 -13.13 -2.61
CA VAL A 3 3.51 -11.89 -3.39
C VAL A 3 2.32 -10.95 -3.17
N LEU A 4 2.65 -9.68 -2.92
CA LEU A 4 1.68 -8.60 -2.73
C LEU A 4 1.71 -7.66 -3.93
N SER A 5 0.56 -7.07 -4.30
CA SER A 5 0.48 -6.14 -5.44
C SER A 5 1.31 -4.86 -5.31
N GLY A 6 1.77 -4.53 -4.10
CA GLY A 6 2.62 -3.38 -3.81
C GLY A 6 1.87 -2.12 -3.41
N CYS A 7 2.64 -1.10 -3.03
CA CYS A 7 2.14 0.25 -2.72
C CYS A 7 1.74 1.03 -3.98
N LEU A 8 1.41 2.33 -3.87
CA LEU A 8 1.04 3.19 -5.01
C LEU A 8 2.01 3.18 -6.20
N LYS A 9 3.28 2.84 -5.98
CA LYS A 9 4.29 2.74 -7.04
C LYS A 9 4.36 1.35 -7.70
N GLY A 10 3.66 0.36 -7.14
CA GLY A 10 3.51 -0.97 -7.72
C GLY A 10 2.78 -0.93 -9.06
N GLU A 11 3.02 -1.93 -9.89
CA GLU A 11 2.51 -1.99 -11.27
C GLU A 11 0.99 -1.86 -11.33
N ILE A 12 0.28 -2.67 -10.54
CA ILE A 12 -1.19 -2.68 -10.47
C ILE A 12 -1.73 -1.33 -9.93
N PRO A 13 -1.32 -0.86 -8.73
CA PRO A 13 -1.73 0.46 -8.24
C PRO A 13 -1.44 1.64 -9.19
N SER A 14 -0.29 1.64 -9.87
CA SER A 14 0.07 2.68 -10.84
C SER A 14 -0.83 2.66 -12.08
N LEU A 15 -1.24 1.48 -12.55
CA LEU A 15 -2.22 1.36 -13.64
C LEU A 15 -3.60 1.88 -13.21
N LEU A 16 -4.01 1.54 -11.99
CA LEU A 16 -5.28 2.01 -11.42
C LEU A 16 -5.32 3.53 -11.26
N GLN A 17 -4.24 4.16 -10.76
CA GLN A 17 -4.13 5.63 -10.70
C GLN A 17 -4.27 6.31 -12.06
N LYS A 18 -3.87 5.63 -13.13
CA LYS A 18 -3.95 6.13 -14.51
C LYS A 18 -5.31 5.82 -15.15
N GLY A 19 -6.26 5.24 -14.42
CA GLY A 19 -7.57 4.82 -14.93
C GLY A 19 -7.49 3.61 -15.87
N ARG A 20 -6.37 2.88 -15.91
CA ARG A 20 -6.13 1.74 -16.82
C ARG A 20 -6.58 0.43 -16.18
N PHE A 21 -7.86 0.35 -15.84
CA PHE A 21 -8.42 -0.77 -15.06
C PHE A 21 -8.28 -2.13 -15.76
N ASP A 22 -8.58 -2.21 -17.07
CA ASP A 22 -8.47 -3.47 -17.82
C ASP A 22 -7.02 -4.00 -17.87
N GLU A 23 -6.05 -3.10 -17.95
CA GLU A 23 -4.63 -3.48 -17.93
C GLU A 23 -4.22 -3.95 -16.54
N ALA A 24 -4.64 -3.24 -15.48
CA ALA A 24 -4.44 -3.71 -14.11
C ALA A 24 -5.05 -5.10 -13.89
N ARG A 25 -6.21 -5.38 -14.47
CA ARG A 25 -6.86 -6.69 -14.45
C ARG A 25 -6.02 -7.77 -15.14
N GLN A 26 -5.46 -7.49 -16.31
CA GLN A 26 -4.56 -8.44 -17.00
C GLN A 26 -3.31 -8.74 -16.18
N VAL A 27 -2.72 -7.72 -15.56
CA VAL A 27 -1.55 -7.89 -14.68
C VAL A 27 -1.90 -8.72 -13.45
N CYS A 28 -3.08 -8.51 -12.84
CA CYS A 28 -3.56 -9.35 -11.74
C CYS A 28 -3.70 -10.82 -12.15
N LEU A 29 -4.28 -11.09 -13.33
CA LEU A 29 -4.43 -12.45 -13.86
C LEU A 29 -3.06 -13.10 -14.13
N PHE A 30 -2.09 -12.34 -14.64
CA PHE A 30 -0.72 -12.83 -14.83
C PHE A 30 -0.09 -13.25 -13.50
N TYR A 31 -0.15 -12.40 -12.47
CA TYR A 31 0.41 -12.74 -11.16
C TYR A 31 -0.36 -13.87 -10.46
N GLN A 32 -1.68 -13.90 -10.59
CA GLN A 32 -2.51 -14.99 -10.09
C GLN A 32 -2.19 -16.31 -10.81
N ASP A 33 -1.90 -16.30 -12.12
CA ASP A 33 -1.49 -17.52 -12.82
C ASP A 33 -0.11 -18.02 -12.36
N LEU A 34 0.82 -17.08 -12.12
CA LEU A 34 2.19 -17.39 -11.73
C LEU A 34 2.30 -17.88 -10.27
N TYR A 35 1.57 -17.25 -9.36
CA TYR A 35 1.68 -17.48 -7.92
C TYR A 35 0.46 -18.19 -7.32
N LYS A 36 -0.63 -18.37 -8.08
CA LYS A 36 -1.85 -19.04 -7.65
C LYS A 36 -2.39 -18.44 -6.34
N ASP A 37 -2.51 -19.24 -5.30
CA ASP A 37 -3.06 -18.86 -4.00
C ASP A 37 -2.09 -18.00 -3.16
N ASP A 38 -0.83 -17.87 -3.60
CA ASP A 38 0.20 -17.05 -2.94
C ASP A 38 0.16 -15.56 -3.38
N PHE A 39 -0.81 -15.13 -4.19
CA PHE A 39 -0.94 -13.74 -4.64
C PHE A 39 -2.08 -12.98 -3.94
N TYR A 40 -1.77 -11.80 -3.42
CA TYR A 40 -2.71 -10.94 -2.70
C TYR A 40 -2.68 -9.51 -3.24
N LEU A 41 -3.86 -8.88 -3.26
CA LEU A 41 -3.97 -7.45 -3.52
C LEU A 41 -3.78 -6.68 -2.21
N GLU A 42 -2.79 -5.80 -2.21
CA GLU A 42 -2.35 -5.06 -1.04
C GLU A 42 -3.09 -3.74 -0.91
N VAL A 43 -3.79 -3.53 0.21
CA VAL A 43 -4.44 -2.26 0.55
C VAL A 43 -3.69 -1.57 1.68
N GLN A 44 -3.50 -0.26 1.54
CA GLN A 44 -2.75 0.58 2.47
C GLN A 44 -3.56 1.85 2.75
N ASP A 45 -3.43 2.45 3.94
CA ASP A 45 -3.99 3.78 4.20
C ASP A 45 -2.88 4.71 4.68
N THR A 46 -2.31 5.42 3.72
CA THR A 46 -1.27 6.43 3.93
C THR A 46 -1.88 7.82 4.14
N GLY A 47 -3.20 7.96 4.25
CA GLY A 47 -3.90 9.25 4.37
C GLY A 47 -3.96 10.08 3.08
N LEU A 48 -3.52 9.50 1.95
CA LEU A 48 -3.59 10.12 0.63
C LEU A 48 -4.92 9.80 -0.04
N GLU A 49 -5.48 10.76 -0.79
CA GLU A 49 -6.76 10.55 -1.45
C GLU A 49 -6.62 9.57 -2.61
N GLU A 50 -5.52 9.66 -3.35
CA GLU A 50 -5.16 8.74 -4.43
C GLU A 50 -5.05 7.29 -3.92
N GLN A 51 -4.62 7.10 -2.66
CA GLN A 51 -4.59 5.78 -2.04
C GLN A 51 -6.00 5.22 -1.82
N LYS A 52 -6.96 6.06 -1.41
CA LYS A 52 -8.34 5.61 -1.22
C LYS A 52 -8.99 5.22 -2.54
N GLU A 53 -8.78 6.02 -3.59
CA GLU A 53 -9.28 5.71 -4.94
C GLU A 53 -8.71 4.38 -5.46
N VAL A 54 -7.40 4.17 -5.30
CA VAL A 54 -6.75 2.91 -5.66
C VAL A 54 -7.29 1.74 -4.85
N ASN A 55 -7.47 1.90 -3.54
CA ASN A 55 -8.01 0.83 -2.68
C ASN A 55 -9.42 0.43 -3.13
N GLN A 56 -10.28 1.37 -3.54
CA GLN A 56 -11.61 1.04 -4.06
C GLN A 56 -11.52 0.18 -5.33
N ALA A 57 -10.64 0.54 -6.25
CA ALA A 57 -10.41 -0.25 -7.46
C ALA A 57 -9.77 -1.62 -7.19
N LEU A 58 -8.88 -1.72 -6.20
CA LEU A 58 -8.31 -2.99 -5.75
C LEU A 58 -9.37 -3.90 -5.13
N VAL A 59 -10.28 -3.35 -4.32
CA VAL A 59 -11.43 -4.10 -3.76
C VAL A 59 -12.34 -4.60 -4.89
N GLN A 60 -12.56 -3.80 -5.92
CA GLN A 60 -13.30 -4.23 -7.10
C GLN A 60 -12.60 -5.40 -7.81
N LEU A 61 -11.31 -5.27 -8.11
CA LEU A 61 -10.52 -6.34 -8.75
C LEU A 61 -10.48 -7.62 -7.90
N SER A 62 -10.33 -7.49 -6.58
CA SER A 62 -10.37 -8.60 -5.64
C SER A 62 -11.66 -9.40 -5.79
N ARG A 63 -12.81 -8.72 -5.81
CA ARG A 63 -14.13 -9.35 -5.96
C ARG A 63 -14.31 -9.98 -7.34
N GLU A 64 -13.88 -9.30 -8.40
CA GLU A 64 -14.02 -9.80 -9.77
C GLU A 64 -13.15 -11.03 -10.07
N LEU A 65 -11.93 -11.05 -9.54
CA LEU A 65 -10.94 -12.09 -9.82
C LEU A 65 -10.82 -13.13 -8.72
N SER A 66 -11.58 -12.96 -7.62
CA SER A 66 -11.47 -13.79 -6.41
C SER A 66 -10.05 -13.83 -5.84
N ILE A 67 -9.31 -12.72 -5.94
CA ILE A 67 -7.97 -12.59 -5.36
C ILE A 67 -8.10 -11.99 -3.96
N PRO A 68 -7.53 -12.62 -2.91
CA PRO A 68 -7.65 -12.12 -1.55
C PRO A 68 -6.98 -10.76 -1.35
N LEU A 69 -7.57 -9.92 -0.50
CA LEU A 69 -6.98 -8.66 -0.04
C LEU A 69 -6.04 -8.90 1.14
N VAL A 70 -5.03 -8.06 1.32
CA VAL A 70 -4.28 -7.96 2.57
C VAL A 70 -3.99 -6.51 2.93
N ALA A 71 -4.18 -6.17 4.21
CA ALA A 71 -3.91 -4.84 4.73
C ALA A 71 -2.48 -4.72 5.25
N THR A 72 -1.77 -3.67 4.82
CA THR A 72 -0.42 -3.32 5.31
C THR A 72 -0.34 -1.80 5.56
N ASN A 73 0.78 -1.31 6.09
CA ASN A 73 0.95 0.12 6.39
C ASN A 73 2.26 0.73 5.87
N ASP A 74 2.98 0.04 4.98
CA ASP A 74 4.25 0.51 4.38
C ASP A 74 5.20 1.18 5.39
N VAL A 75 5.52 0.47 6.47
CA VAL A 75 6.16 1.04 7.67
C VAL A 75 7.61 1.46 7.38
N HIS A 76 7.92 2.72 7.62
CA HIS A 76 9.27 3.29 7.48
C HIS A 76 9.87 3.76 8.81
N TYR A 77 9.06 3.93 9.85
CA TYR A 77 9.48 4.36 11.18
C TYR A 77 8.58 3.79 12.27
N LEU A 78 9.04 3.79 13.53
CA LEU A 78 8.32 3.12 14.60
C LEU A 78 7.13 3.94 15.11
N TYR A 79 7.32 5.22 15.41
CA TYR A 79 6.27 6.07 15.96
C TYR A 79 5.92 7.22 15.01
N ARG A 80 4.66 7.66 15.00
CA ARG A 80 4.20 8.79 14.18
C ARG A 80 5.05 10.05 14.34
N LYS A 81 5.55 10.33 15.55
CA LYS A 81 6.43 11.48 15.85
C LYS A 81 7.77 11.45 15.11
N ASP A 82 8.21 10.28 14.65
CA ASP A 82 9.49 10.07 13.98
C ASP A 82 9.44 10.45 12.49
N ALA A 83 8.27 10.82 11.96
CA ALA A 83 8.11 11.27 10.57
C ALA A 83 9.09 12.40 10.20
N ARG A 84 9.36 13.33 11.13
CA ARG A 84 10.36 14.40 10.92
C ARG A 84 11.78 13.86 10.82
N THR A 85 12.11 12.84 11.61
CA THR A 85 13.43 12.18 11.57
C THR A 85 13.61 11.45 10.24
N GLN A 86 12.56 10.78 9.76
CA GLN A 86 12.56 10.13 8.44
C GLN A 86 12.77 11.15 7.31
N ASP A 87 12.16 12.33 7.39
CA ASP A 87 12.33 13.40 6.40
C ASP A 87 13.79 13.90 6.35
N VAL A 88 14.44 14.03 7.50
CA VAL A 88 15.87 14.36 7.59
C VAL A 88 16.73 13.25 6.98
N LEU A 89 16.42 11.98 7.25
CA LEU A 89 17.15 10.86 6.68
C LEU A 89 17.08 10.84 5.14
N LEU A 90 15.91 11.08 4.57
CA LEU A 90 15.74 11.20 3.11
C LEU A 90 16.57 12.34 2.51
N CYS A 91 16.63 13.48 3.19
CA CYS A 91 17.47 14.61 2.77
C CYS A 91 18.95 14.20 2.73
N ILE A 92 19.44 13.52 3.78
CA ILE A 92 20.81 13.02 3.83
C ILE A 92 21.07 12.03 2.69
N GLN A 93 20.18 11.07 2.47
CA GLN A 93 20.31 10.05 1.43
C GLN A 93 20.34 10.65 0.01
N THR A 94 19.62 11.73 -0.22
CA THR A 94 19.49 12.38 -1.53
C THR A 94 20.44 13.56 -1.73
N GLY A 95 21.29 13.88 -0.74
CA GLY A 95 22.19 15.04 -0.77
C GLY A 95 21.45 16.38 -0.82
N LYS A 96 20.25 16.44 -0.24
CA LYS A 96 19.38 17.62 -0.18
C LYS A 96 19.30 18.18 1.24
N THR A 97 18.74 19.36 1.38
CA THR A 97 18.45 20.01 2.66
C THR A 97 16.95 20.09 2.91
N LEU A 98 16.52 20.25 4.17
CA LEU A 98 15.11 20.46 4.51
C LEU A 98 14.49 21.70 3.86
N LYS A 99 15.34 22.68 3.45
CA LYS A 99 14.93 23.93 2.80
C LYS A 99 14.65 23.76 1.31
N ASP A 100 15.14 22.69 0.69
CA ASP A 100 14.93 22.45 -0.73
C ASP A 100 13.46 22.13 -0.99
N THR A 101 12.82 22.85 -1.90
CA THR A 101 11.39 22.66 -2.20
C THR A 101 11.13 21.42 -3.06
N ASP A 102 12.10 21.08 -3.92
CA ASP A 102 12.07 19.91 -4.83
C ASP A 102 12.88 18.73 -4.26
N ARG A 103 12.62 18.40 -2.99
CA ARG A 103 13.25 17.28 -2.30
C ARG A 103 12.28 16.12 -2.17
N LEU A 104 12.82 14.91 -2.13
CA LEU A 104 12.03 13.72 -1.83
C LEU A 104 11.50 13.81 -0.40
N LYS A 105 10.19 13.65 -0.24
CA LYS A 105 9.50 13.60 1.06
C LYS A 105 8.26 12.74 0.96
N PHE A 106 7.87 12.13 2.09
CA PHE A 106 6.57 11.49 2.18
C PHE A 106 5.47 12.56 2.20
N ALA A 107 4.36 12.26 1.53
CA ALA A 107 3.21 13.16 1.45
C ALA A 107 2.37 13.17 2.75
N SER A 108 2.59 12.22 3.65
CA SER A 108 1.91 12.13 4.95
C SER A 108 2.83 11.61 6.06
N SER A 109 2.29 11.57 7.29
CA SER A 109 2.96 11.02 8.50
C SER A 109 2.46 9.62 8.89
N GLU A 110 1.77 8.93 7.99
CA GLU A 110 1.06 7.67 8.30
C GLU A 110 1.90 6.40 8.14
N PHE A 111 3.18 6.53 7.77
CA PHE A 111 4.11 5.41 7.49
C PHE A 111 4.78 4.87 8.77
N TYR A 112 4.08 4.90 9.91
CA TYR A 112 4.58 4.36 11.18
C TYR A 112 4.03 2.97 11.48
N PHE A 113 4.60 2.30 12.47
CA PHE A 113 4.08 1.02 12.95
C PHE A 113 2.80 1.24 13.76
N ARG A 114 1.65 1.19 13.06
CA ARG A 114 0.32 1.27 13.67
C ARG A 114 0.06 0.08 14.58
N SER A 115 -0.64 0.35 15.68
CA SER A 115 -1.19 -0.69 16.54
C SER A 115 -2.27 -1.52 15.80
N PRO A 116 -2.54 -2.76 16.22
CA PRO A 116 -3.64 -3.56 15.68
C PRO A 116 -5.00 -2.84 15.79
N GLU A 117 -5.20 -2.06 16.85
CA GLU A 117 -6.42 -1.28 17.08
C GLU A 117 -6.58 -0.14 16.07
N GLU A 118 -5.49 0.56 15.73
CA GLU A 118 -5.49 1.58 14.67
C GLU A 118 -5.74 0.94 13.31
N MET A 119 -5.07 -0.16 12.99
CA MET A 119 -5.28 -0.89 11.73
C MET A 119 -6.72 -1.39 11.60
N GLY A 120 -7.31 -1.90 12.69
CA GLY A 120 -8.70 -2.36 12.72
C GLY A 120 -9.72 -1.22 12.53
N LYS A 121 -9.41 0.00 12.98
CA LYS A 121 -10.25 1.19 12.73
C LYS A 121 -10.15 1.66 11.29
N VAL A 122 -8.94 1.68 10.74
CA VAL A 122 -8.64 2.12 9.37
C VAL A 122 -9.29 1.20 8.34
N PHE A 123 -9.22 -0.12 8.57
CA PHE A 123 -9.77 -1.13 7.69
C PHE A 123 -11.05 -1.77 8.25
N SER A 124 -11.87 -0.99 8.97
CA SER A 124 -13.11 -1.49 9.58
C SER A 124 -14.08 -2.09 8.56
N ASP A 125 -14.04 -1.57 7.33
CA ASP A 125 -14.90 -1.99 6.22
C ASP A 125 -14.34 -3.20 5.45
N LEU A 126 -13.10 -3.60 5.74
CA LEU A 126 -12.37 -4.70 5.11
C LEU A 126 -11.71 -5.63 6.16
N PRO A 127 -12.48 -6.22 7.10
CA PRO A 127 -11.93 -7.06 8.17
C PRO A 127 -11.17 -8.29 7.65
N GLU A 128 -11.51 -8.78 6.45
CA GLU A 128 -10.80 -9.86 5.77
C GLU A 128 -9.35 -9.50 5.43
N ALA A 129 -9.08 -8.24 5.05
CA ALA A 129 -7.74 -7.80 4.69
C ALA A 129 -6.79 -7.81 5.90
N ILE A 130 -7.31 -7.45 7.09
CA ILE A 130 -6.58 -7.57 8.37
C ILE A 130 -6.38 -9.05 8.73
N SER A 131 -7.41 -9.88 8.56
CA SER A 131 -7.33 -11.30 8.91
C SER A 131 -6.30 -12.04 8.06
N ASN A 132 -6.23 -11.73 6.76
CA ASN A 132 -5.28 -12.32 5.83
C ASN A 132 -3.82 -11.95 6.17
N SER A 133 -3.56 -10.80 6.80
CA SER A 133 -2.20 -10.45 7.25
C SER A 133 -1.62 -11.45 8.26
N ARG A 134 -2.48 -12.17 9.00
CA ARG A 134 -2.06 -13.23 9.93
C ARG A 134 -1.89 -14.59 9.25
N ALA A 135 -2.51 -14.78 8.09
CA ALA A 135 -2.46 -16.02 7.33
C ALA A 135 -1.16 -16.13 6.50
N ILE A 136 -0.55 -15.00 6.18
CA ILE A 136 0.75 -14.92 5.51
C ILE A 136 1.85 -15.16 6.56
N SER A 137 2.43 -16.36 6.59
CA SER A 137 3.55 -16.75 7.47
C SER A 137 4.71 -17.35 6.70
#